data_AF-A0A498NLN9-F1
#
_entry.id   AF-A0A498NLN9-F1
#
_cell.length_a   1.000
_cell.length_b   1.000
_cell.length_c   1.000
_cell.angle_alpha   90.00
_cell.angle_beta   90.00
_cell.angle_gamma   90.00
#
_symmetry.space_group_name_H-M   'P 1'
#
loop_
_entity.id
_entity.type
_entity.pdbx_description
1 polymer ?
#
loop_
_entity_poly.entity_id
_entity_poly.type
_entity_poly.pdbx_seq_one_letter_code
_entity_poly.pdbx_strand_id
1 'polypeptide(L)'
;MVKHQPLQVYERQLCLSCLTGIYGCRWKRYQRSHDDSSKWECSWFFLLCCSFLLLLVWSYFWLEARNDYNEFNWLLYNRSAVWKDGTVPILATTLTGFTYTAFLMILALCHIALGQQLNLYWIHKIVVLAILLTTITGVVSIDDFWQDEWDIVIISLQFTGPFLHIGALAVVTALGWVIAGQVVRLERSRLQVVMLVIYVSVLVVLYLVPLFISSPCIMDRSKLGPRPAVIGRRGAPMLAPEHTIMSFSKALQQKVTALEADVTISLDGVPFLMRDRTLRRTTNVDKLFPSRQDHDASFFNWTEIRSLNAGLWFLRDDPYWTVQYMSEKDRNRTANQTVCSLAELLRLAARTNRSVIFSLRRPPPQHPRHQLWVSDALKVIQRSSIQPEQLLYEANNF
;
A
#
# COMPACT_ATOMS: atom_id res chain seq x y z
N MET A 1 -60.95 -45.53 22.67
CA MET A 1 -60.32 -45.58 21.34
C MET A 1 -59.18 -44.57 21.33
N VAL A 2 -57.96 -45.02 21.63
CA VAL A 2 -56.75 -44.18 21.66
C VAL A 2 -56.34 -43.93 20.22
N LYS A 3 -56.44 -42.69 19.74
CA LYS A 3 -55.89 -42.30 18.43
C LYS A 3 -54.38 -42.35 18.52
N HIS A 4 -53.77 -43.40 17.97
CA HIS A 4 -52.33 -43.39 17.71
C HIS A 4 -52.04 -42.27 16.71
N GLN A 5 -51.25 -41.27 17.13
CA GLN A 5 -50.62 -40.34 16.20
C GLN A 5 -49.77 -41.15 15.22
N PRO A 6 -49.84 -40.88 13.91
CA PRO A 6 -48.99 -41.57 12.96
C PRO A 6 -47.53 -41.30 13.32
N LEU A 7 -46.73 -42.37 13.40
CA LEU A 7 -45.28 -42.28 13.52
C LEU A 7 -44.76 -41.42 12.36
N GLN A 8 -44.41 -40.17 12.65
CA GLN A 8 -43.75 -39.30 11.69
C GLN A 8 -42.36 -39.88 11.41
N VAL A 9 -42.25 -40.59 10.28
CA VAL A 9 -40.96 -41.04 9.76
C VAL A 9 -40.24 -39.81 9.24
N TYR A 10 -39.12 -39.53 9.89
CA TYR A 10 -38.50 -38.23 9.88
C TYR A 10 -37.11 -38.34 9.24
N GLU A 11 -36.98 -37.94 7.97
CA GLU A 11 -35.69 -37.94 7.25
C GLU A 11 -34.64 -37.10 7.98
N ARG A 12 -33.41 -37.62 8.10
CA ARG A 12 -32.36 -37.06 8.94
C ARG A 12 -31.65 -35.90 8.23
N GLN A 13 -32.23 -34.71 8.27
CA GLN A 13 -31.64 -33.51 7.68
C GLN A 13 -30.55 -32.91 8.60
N LEU A 14 -29.35 -33.50 8.59
CA LEU A 14 -28.21 -33.06 9.42
C LEU A 14 -27.79 -31.61 9.10
N CYS A 15 -27.69 -31.25 7.83
CA CYS A 15 -27.26 -29.91 7.40
C CYS A 15 -28.18 -28.81 7.94
N LEU A 16 -29.51 -28.99 7.82
CA LEU A 16 -30.49 -28.06 8.36
C LEU A 16 -30.37 -27.93 9.90
N SER A 17 -30.08 -29.04 10.58
CA SER A 17 -29.88 -29.08 12.04
C SER A 17 -28.68 -28.23 12.46
N CYS A 18 -27.58 -28.32 11.72
CA CYS A 18 -26.40 -27.50 11.96
C CYS A 18 -26.69 -26.02 11.69
N LEU A 19 -27.40 -25.71 10.61
CA LEU A 19 -27.74 -24.34 10.24
C LEU A 19 -28.63 -23.63 11.29
N THR A 20 -29.70 -24.31 11.73
CA THR A 20 -30.61 -23.77 12.76
C THR A 20 -29.98 -23.80 14.15
N GLY A 21 -29.09 -24.77 14.39
CA GLY A 21 -28.29 -24.90 15.61
C GLY A 21 -27.31 -23.74 15.78
N ILE A 22 -26.50 -23.45 14.77
CA ILE A 22 -25.46 -22.42 14.85
C ILE A 22 -26.07 -21.02 14.91
N TYR A 23 -27.11 -20.72 14.11
CA TYR A 23 -27.70 -19.38 14.05
C TYR A 23 -28.63 -19.06 15.24
N GLY A 24 -29.43 -20.04 15.67
CA GLY A 24 -30.52 -19.84 16.63
C GLY A 24 -30.46 -20.71 17.89
N CYS A 25 -29.41 -21.54 18.05
CA CYS A 25 -29.31 -22.56 19.11
C CYS A 25 -30.44 -23.62 19.06
N ARG A 26 -31.02 -23.86 17.88
CA ARG A 26 -32.12 -24.81 17.66
C ARG A 26 -31.62 -26.11 17.05
N TRP A 27 -30.93 -26.90 17.86
CA TRP A 27 -30.37 -28.20 17.46
C TRP A 27 -31.45 -29.28 17.30
N LYS A 28 -32.51 -29.21 18.13
CA LYS A 28 -33.57 -30.22 18.16
C LYS A 28 -34.64 -29.95 17.09
N ARG A 29 -35.15 -31.03 16.48
CA ARG A 29 -36.08 -30.96 15.34
C ARG A 29 -37.42 -30.27 15.65
N TYR A 30 -37.99 -30.48 16.85
CA TYR A 30 -39.27 -29.87 17.25
C TYR A 30 -39.19 -28.37 17.49
N GLN A 31 -37.98 -27.80 17.61
CA GLN A 31 -37.78 -26.35 17.75
C GLN A 31 -37.74 -25.65 16.38
N ARG A 32 -37.72 -26.41 15.28
CA ARG A 32 -37.72 -25.88 13.91
C ARG A 32 -39.16 -25.57 13.54
N SER A 33 -39.41 -24.30 13.26
CA SER A 33 -40.69 -23.85 12.73
C SER A 33 -40.49 -23.40 11.28
N HIS A 34 -41.46 -23.73 10.46
CA HIS A 34 -41.62 -23.24 9.09
C HIS A 34 -42.51 -21.99 9.03
N ASP A 35 -42.91 -21.43 10.19
CA ASP A 35 -43.72 -20.22 10.24
C ASP A 35 -42.90 -19.01 9.80
N ASP A 36 -43.59 -17.96 9.37
CA ASP A 36 -42.95 -16.70 8.98
C ASP A 36 -42.13 -16.10 10.12
N SER A 37 -41.05 -15.40 9.76
CA SER A 37 -40.23 -14.68 10.74
C SER A 37 -41.03 -13.52 11.34
N SER A 38 -40.92 -13.37 12.65
CA SER A 38 -41.57 -12.26 13.37
C SER A 38 -40.98 -10.91 12.97
N LYS A 39 -41.75 -9.82 13.15
CA LYS A 39 -41.24 -8.45 12.95
C LYS A 39 -39.96 -8.18 13.74
N TRP A 40 -39.86 -8.74 14.95
CA TRP A 40 -38.69 -8.61 15.80
C TRP A 40 -37.45 -9.31 15.23
N GLU A 41 -37.62 -10.52 14.68
CA GLU A 41 -36.54 -11.24 13.99
C GLU A 41 -36.08 -10.48 12.73
N CYS A 42 -37.01 -9.92 11.97
CA CYS A 42 -36.69 -9.06 10.83
C CYS A 42 -35.89 -7.81 11.25
N SER A 43 -36.24 -7.16 12.38
CA SER A 43 -35.46 -6.03 12.90
C SER A 43 -34.03 -6.42 13.28
N TRP A 44 -33.82 -7.60 13.86
CA TRP A 44 -32.47 -8.09 14.18
C TRP A 44 -31.67 -8.47 12.94
N PHE A 45 -32.33 -9.02 11.92
CA PHE A 45 -31.69 -9.24 10.63
C PHE A 45 -31.26 -7.91 9.98
N PHE A 46 -32.12 -6.89 10.02
CA PHE A 46 -31.77 -5.55 9.55
C PHE A 46 -30.56 -4.96 10.30
N LEU A 47 -30.54 -5.05 11.63
CA LEU A 47 -29.38 -4.64 12.43
C LEU A 47 -28.11 -5.40 12.03
N LEU A 48 -28.19 -6.71 11.82
CA LEU A 48 -27.06 -7.52 11.36
C LEU A 48 -26.56 -7.05 9.98
N CYS A 49 -27.45 -6.72 9.04
CA CYS A 49 -27.08 -6.15 7.75
C CYS A 49 -26.38 -4.79 7.89
N CYS A 50 -26.91 -3.89 8.71
CA CYS A 50 -26.29 -2.60 8.99
C CYS A 50 -24.89 -2.76 9.60
N SER A 51 -24.73 -3.64 10.59
CA SER A 51 -23.42 -3.93 11.21
C SER A 51 -22.42 -4.49 10.21
N PHE A 52 -22.84 -5.42 9.35
CA PHE A 52 -21.99 -5.98 8.31
C PHE A 52 -21.55 -4.92 7.30
N LEU A 53 -22.46 -4.08 6.81
CA LEU A 53 -22.14 -3.02 5.85
C LEU A 53 -21.22 -1.96 6.46
N LEU A 54 -21.47 -1.55 7.70
CA LEU A 54 -20.60 -0.60 8.39
C LEU A 54 -19.20 -1.18 8.59
N LEU A 55 -19.09 -2.45 9.01
CA LEU A 55 -17.80 -3.12 9.14
C LEU A 55 -17.09 -3.32 7.80
N LEU A 56 -17.82 -3.53 6.71
CA LEU A 56 -17.25 -3.61 5.37
C LEU A 56 -16.58 -2.29 4.99
N VAL A 57 -17.28 -1.17 5.17
CA VAL A 57 -16.72 0.18 4.92
C VAL A 57 -15.55 0.47 5.87
N TRP A 58 -15.69 0.14 7.15
CA TRP A 58 -14.64 0.32 8.14
C TRP A 58 -13.38 -0.52 7.85
N SER A 59 -13.56 -1.78 7.45
CA SER A 59 -12.44 -2.63 7.03
C SER A 59 -11.76 -2.10 5.77
N TYR A 60 -12.54 -1.55 4.84
CA TYR A 60 -12.02 -0.90 3.64
C TYR A 60 -11.19 0.34 3.98
N PHE A 61 -11.70 1.22 4.86
CA PHE A 61 -10.94 2.38 5.34
C PHE A 61 -9.57 1.98 5.86
N TRP A 62 -9.51 1.00 6.75
CA TRP A 62 -8.24 0.54 7.33
C TRP A 62 -7.31 -0.10 6.29
N LEU A 63 -7.85 -0.81 5.29
CA LEU A 63 -7.03 -1.36 4.22
C LEU A 63 -6.32 -0.25 3.42
N GLU A 64 -7.02 0.84 3.14
CA GLU A 64 -6.50 1.97 2.37
C GLU A 64 -5.54 2.85 3.18
N ALA A 65 -5.83 3.08 4.46
CA ALA A 65 -4.99 3.85 5.38
C ALA A 65 -3.66 3.16 5.76
N ARG A 66 -3.36 2.00 5.17
CA ARG A 66 -2.18 1.17 5.52
C ARG A 66 -0.86 1.90 5.44
N ASN A 67 -0.71 2.81 4.48
CA ASN A 67 0.54 3.57 4.30
C ASN A 67 0.76 4.59 5.43
N ASP A 68 -0.31 5.01 6.08
CA ASP A 68 -0.32 6.13 7.03
C ASP A 68 -0.53 5.68 8.49
N TYR A 69 -0.48 4.37 8.75
CA TYR A 69 -0.51 3.79 10.10
C TYR A 69 0.53 4.40 11.05
N ASN A 70 1.70 4.76 10.54
CA ASN A 70 2.75 5.40 11.34
C ASN A 70 2.35 6.80 11.80
N GLU A 71 1.61 7.54 10.98
CA GLU A 71 1.08 8.86 11.33
C GLU A 71 0.02 8.75 12.42
N PHE A 72 -0.91 7.81 12.26
CA PHE A 72 -1.90 7.51 13.31
C PHE A 72 -1.25 7.10 14.64
N ASN A 73 -0.23 6.25 14.60
CA ASN A 73 0.51 5.85 15.79
C ASN A 73 1.26 7.04 16.44
N TRP A 74 1.78 7.97 15.63
CA TRP A 74 2.35 9.22 16.13
C TRP A 74 1.30 10.10 16.81
N LEU A 75 0.09 10.18 16.28
CA LEU A 75 -1.01 10.92 16.88
C LEU A 75 -1.40 10.36 18.26
N LEU A 76 -1.45 9.03 18.38
CA LEU A 76 -1.67 8.35 19.67
C LEU A 76 -0.50 8.58 20.64
N TYR A 77 0.74 8.55 20.15
CA TYR A 77 1.93 8.83 20.95
C TYR A 77 1.91 10.25 21.51
N ASN A 78 1.60 11.26 20.69
CA ASN A 78 1.55 12.66 21.12
C ASN A 78 0.55 12.91 22.26
N ARG A 79 -0.52 12.11 22.37
CA ARG A 79 -1.50 12.21 23.45
C ARG A 79 -1.16 11.37 24.68
N SER A 80 -0.65 10.16 24.46
CA SER A 80 -0.41 9.20 25.55
C SER A 80 1.00 9.27 26.14
N ALA A 81 1.93 9.91 25.42
CA ALA A 81 3.38 9.90 25.68
C ALA A 81 4.01 8.48 25.73
N VAL A 82 3.28 7.45 25.28
CA VAL A 82 3.73 6.06 25.29
C VAL A 82 3.62 5.50 23.88
N TRP A 83 4.72 5.06 23.31
CA TRP A 83 4.71 4.49 21.97
C TRP A 83 4.08 3.09 22.02
N LYS A 84 2.92 2.94 21.37
CA LYS A 84 2.22 1.68 21.17
C LYS A 84 1.66 1.68 19.76
N ASP A 85 1.74 0.53 19.10
CA ASP A 85 1.08 0.35 17.81
C ASP A 85 -0.43 0.16 18.03
N GLY A 86 -1.17 1.26 17.91
CA GLY A 86 -2.62 1.29 18.08
C GLY A 86 -3.37 0.67 16.90
N THR A 87 -2.74 0.54 15.74
CA THR A 87 -3.38 -0.03 14.55
C THR A 87 -3.63 -1.52 14.70
N VAL A 88 -2.66 -2.28 15.26
CA VAL A 88 -2.76 -3.73 15.44
C VAL A 88 -4.04 -4.18 16.17
N PRO A 89 -4.38 -3.67 17.37
CA PRO A 89 -5.60 -4.08 18.05
C PRO A 89 -6.88 -3.64 17.30
N ILE A 90 -6.88 -2.50 16.63
CA ILE A 90 -8.02 -2.04 15.83
C ILE A 90 -8.25 -2.98 14.63
N LEU A 91 -7.18 -3.37 13.93
CA LEU A 91 -7.26 -4.29 12.80
C LEU A 91 -7.70 -5.70 13.24
N ALA A 92 -7.14 -6.20 14.35
CA ALA A 92 -7.51 -7.50 14.89
C ALA A 92 -9.00 -7.56 15.28
N THR A 93 -9.48 -6.52 15.97
CA THR A 93 -10.89 -6.42 16.37
C THR A 93 -11.81 -6.24 15.16
N THR A 94 -11.42 -5.41 14.20
CA THR A 94 -12.17 -5.19 12.94
C THR A 94 -12.29 -6.47 12.14
N LEU A 95 -11.18 -7.21 11.94
CA LEU A 95 -11.18 -8.48 11.22
C LEU A 95 -12.04 -9.53 11.92
N THR A 96 -11.94 -9.62 13.26
CA THR A 96 -12.77 -10.55 14.05
C THR A 96 -14.26 -10.20 13.94
N GLY A 97 -14.62 -8.92 14.04
CA GLY A 97 -15.99 -8.46 13.89
C GLY A 97 -16.54 -8.69 12.48
N PHE A 98 -15.75 -8.39 11.45
CA PHE A 98 -16.11 -8.59 10.05
C PHE A 98 -16.33 -10.06 9.73
N THR A 99 -15.38 -10.93 10.09
CA THR A 99 -15.51 -12.39 9.86
C THR A 99 -16.72 -12.98 10.58
N TYR A 100 -16.98 -12.57 11.82
CA TYR A 100 -18.13 -13.03 12.59
C TYR A 100 -19.47 -12.59 11.98
N THR A 101 -19.59 -11.31 11.63
CA THR A 101 -20.83 -10.77 11.02
C THR A 101 -21.06 -11.31 9.62
N ALA A 102 -20.00 -11.49 8.82
CA ALA A 102 -20.06 -12.13 7.50
C ALA A 102 -20.55 -13.59 7.62
N PHE A 103 -20.03 -14.35 8.59
CA PHE A 103 -20.48 -15.71 8.85
C PHE A 103 -21.97 -15.77 9.23
N LEU A 104 -22.42 -14.89 10.12
CA LEU A 104 -23.84 -14.79 10.47
C LEU A 104 -24.71 -14.35 9.29
N MET A 105 -24.19 -13.48 8.41
CA MET A 105 -24.89 -13.05 7.19
C MET A 105 -25.11 -14.23 6.24
N ILE A 106 -24.07 -15.05 6.01
CA ILE A 106 -24.15 -16.25 5.19
C ILE A 106 -25.19 -17.21 5.77
N LEU A 107 -25.16 -17.46 7.08
CA LEU A 107 -26.16 -18.32 7.74
C LEU A 107 -27.57 -17.75 7.56
N ALA A 108 -27.77 -16.45 7.77
CA ALA A 108 -29.08 -15.80 7.57
C ALA A 108 -29.58 -15.96 6.12
N LEU A 109 -28.71 -15.77 5.12
CA LEU A 109 -29.05 -15.99 3.71
C LEU A 109 -29.42 -17.46 3.43
N CYS A 110 -28.73 -18.42 4.05
CA CYS A 110 -29.10 -19.83 3.96
C CYS A 110 -30.46 -20.11 4.62
N HIS A 111 -30.78 -19.50 5.76
CA HIS A 111 -32.10 -19.60 6.39
C HIS A 111 -33.19 -19.06 5.46
N ILE A 112 -32.97 -17.90 4.84
CA ILE A 112 -33.88 -17.34 3.84
C ILE A 112 -34.02 -18.30 2.65
N ALA A 113 -32.92 -18.79 2.08
CA ALA A 113 -32.95 -19.70 0.95
C ALA A 113 -33.75 -20.99 1.26
N LEU A 114 -33.63 -21.52 2.47
CA LEU A 114 -34.32 -22.73 2.93
C LEU A 114 -35.72 -22.46 3.52
N GLY A 115 -36.18 -21.21 3.57
CA GLY A 115 -37.49 -20.85 4.14
C GLY A 115 -37.59 -21.16 5.64
N GLN A 116 -36.51 -20.90 6.38
CA GLN A 116 -36.45 -21.04 7.83
C GLN A 116 -36.53 -19.67 8.51
N GLN A 117 -37.02 -19.65 9.75
CA GLN A 117 -37.09 -18.42 10.56
C GLN A 117 -35.71 -17.85 10.88
N LEU A 118 -35.58 -16.53 10.77
CA LEU A 118 -34.41 -15.73 11.15
C LEU A 118 -34.29 -15.52 12.67
N ASN A 119 -34.44 -16.61 13.44
CA ASN A 119 -34.30 -16.57 14.89
C ASN A 119 -32.82 -16.51 15.29
N LEU A 120 -32.31 -15.30 15.43
CA LEU A 120 -30.95 -15.05 15.91
C LEU A 120 -30.89 -15.25 17.43
N TYR A 121 -30.01 -16.15 17.89
CA TYR A 121 -29.84 -16.44 19.31
C TYR A 121 -29.38 -15.20 20.10
N TRP A 122 -29.78 -15.10 21.37
CA TRP A 122 -29.55 -13.89 22.18
C TRP A 122 -28.06 -13.53 22.35
N ILE A 123 -27.15 -14.52 22.39
CA ILE A 123 -25.70 -14.26 22.42
C ILE A 123 -25.25 -13.55 21.14
N HIS A 124 -25.68 -14.02 19.96
CA HIS A 124 -25.36 -13.36 18.69
C HIS A 124 -25.92 -11.93 18.64
N LYS A 125 -27.12 -11.70 19.19
CA LYS A 125 -27.70 -10.35 19.29
C LYS A 125 -26.81 -9.41 20.10
N ILE A 126 -26.31 -9.86 21.25
CA ILE A 126 -25.39 -9.08 22.10
C ILE A 126 -24.08 -8.81 21.35
N VAL A 127 -23.49 -9.83 20.71
CA VAL A 127 -22.22 -9.67 19.98
C VAL A 127 -22.37 -8.71 18.80
N VAL A 128 -23.45 -8.83 18.01
CA VAL A 128 -23.74 -7.94 16.88
C VAL A 128 -23.93 -6.49 17.35
N LEU A 129 -24.62 -6.29 18.47
CA LEU A 129 -24.80 -4.95 19.06
C LEU A 129 -23.47 -4.38 19.56
N ALA A 130 -22.66 -5.18 20.25
CA ALA A 130 -21.34 -4.76 20.72
C ALA A 130 -20.45 -4.35 19.55
N ILE A 131 -20.38 -5.17 18.49
CA ILE A 131 -19.64 -4.89 17.26
C ILE A 131 -20.12 -3.59 16.61
N LEU A 132 -21.44 -3.39 16.51
CA LEU A 132 -22.02 -2.18 15.93
C LEU A 132 -21.58 -0.94 16.71
N LEU A 133 -21.74 -0.97 18.03
CA LEU A 133 -21.38 0.14 18.91
C LEU A 133 -19.88 0.44 18.86
N THR A 134 -19.01 -0.59 18.92
CA THR A 134 -17.57 -0.37 18.85
C THR A 134 -17.14 0.18 17.49
N THR A 135 -17.77 -0.26 16.39
CA THR A 135 -17.47 0.25 15.05
C THR A 135 -17.94 1.69 14.88
N ILE A 136 -19.14 2.04 15.36
CA ILE A 136 -19.63 3.44 15.36
C ILE A 136 -18.68 4.34 16.16
N THR A 137 -18.30 3.92 17.37
CA THR A 137 -17.34 4.68 18.19
C THR A 137 -16.00 4.83 17.47
N GLY A 138 -15.53 3.79 16.78
CA GLY A 138 -14.30 3.83 15.98
C GLY A 138 -14.38 4.85 14.84
N VAL A 139 -15.46 4.82 14.05
CA VAL A 139 -15.72 5.75 12.95
C VAL A 139 -15.76 7.20 13.45
N VAL A 140 -16.51 7.47 14.51
CA VAL A 140 -16.58 8.81 15.13
C VAL A 140 -15.21 9.26 15.65
N SER A 141 -14.45 8.36 16.28
CA SER A 141 -13.12 8.69 16.78
C SER A 141 -12.13 9.05 15.66
N ILE A 142 -12.23 8.39 14.49
CA ILE A 142 -11.42 8.73 13.33
C ILE A 142 -11.86 10.05 12.72
N ASP A 143 -13.16 10.31 12.61
CA ASP A 143 -13.69 11.58 12.14
C ASP A 143 -13.21 12.76 13.01
N ASP A 144 -13.17 12.57 14.34
CA ASP A 144 -12.72 13.61 15.28
C ASP A 144 -11.19 13.85 15.27
N PHE A 145 -10.38 12.82 14.99
CA PHE A 145 -8.93 12.86 15.23
C PHE A 145 -8.07 12.73 13.98
N TRP A 146 -8.60 12.19 12.89
CA TRP A 146 -7.86 11.85 11.68
C TRP A 146 -8.76 11.99 10.44
N GLN A 147 -9.50 13.11 10.38
CA GLN A 147 -10.52 13.38 9.38
C GLN A 147 -10.00 13.37 7.95
N ASP A 148 -8.78 13.88 7.75
CA ASP A 148 -8.16 14.05 6.42
C ASP A 148 -8.02 12.72 5.66
N GLU A 149 -7.98 11.59 6.36
CA GLU A 149 -7.88 10.26 5.76
C GLU A 149 -9.14 9.79 5.05
N TRP A 150 -10.30 10.39 5.33
CA TRP A 150 -11.52 10.06 4.60
C TRP A 150 -11.41 10.40 3.11
N ASP A 151 -10.58 11.38 2.75
CA ASP A 151 -10.32 11.73 1.35
C ASP A 151 -9.63 10.58 0.61
N ILE A 152 -8.79 9.79 1.29
CA ILE A 152 -8.13 8.61 0.71
C ILE A 152 -9.17 7.56 0.32
N VAL A 153 -10.21 7.34 1.14
CA VAL A 153 -11.29 6.39 0.82
C VAL A 153 -12.01 6.81 -0.45
N ILE A 154 -12.30 8.10 -0.63
CA ILE A 154 -12.98 8.61 -1.83
C ILE A 154 -12.13 8.38 -3.07
N ILE A 155 -10.85 8.75 -3.03
CA ILE A 155 -9.91 8.55 -4.14
C ILE A 155 -9.76 7.06 -4.44
N SER A 156 -9.67 6.24 -3.39
CA SER A 156 -9.56 4.80 -3.53
C SER A 156 -10.80 4.19 -4.18
N LEU A 157 -12.01 4.59 -3.79
CA LEU A 157 -13.25 4.13 -4.43
C LEU A 157 -13.34 4.49 -5.91
N GLN A 158 -12.76 5.63 -6.34
CA GLN A 158 -12.67 5.97 -7.75
C GLN A 158 -11.72 5.05 -8.53
N PHE A 159 -10.63 4.61 -7.88
CA PHE A 159 -9.68 3.66 -8.46
C PHE A 159 -10.21 2.23 -8.46
N THR A 160 -10.76 1.76 -7.34
CA THR A 160 -11.24 0.40 -7.14
C THR A 160 -12.66 0.17 -7.69
N GLY A 161 -13.36 1.25 -8.04
CA GLY A 161 -14.75 1.25 -8.54
C GLY A 161 -15.06 0.18 -9.58
N PRO A 162 -14.28 0.01 -10.66
CA PRO A 162 -14.53 -1.03 -11.66
C PRO A 162 -14.49 -2.45 -11.08
N PHE A 163 -13.58 -2.72 -10.14
CA PHE A 163 -13.44 -4.02 -9.50
C PHE A 163 -14.57 -4.28 -8.50
N LEU A 164 -14.93 -3.26 -7.71
CA LEU A 164 -16.07 -3.30 -6.79
C LEU A 164 -17.38 -3.51 -7.55
N HIS A 165 -17.53 -2.90 -8.72
CA HIS A 165 -18.69 -3.08 -9.60
C HIS A 165 -18.83 -4.52 -10.09
N ILE A 166 -17.74 -5.13 -10.60
CA ILE A 166 -17.74 -6.53 -11.03
C ILE A 166 -18.10 -7.45 -9.85
N GLY A 167 -17.53 -7.19 -8.68
CA GLY A 167 -17.85 -7.92 -7.45
C GLY A 167 -19.34 -7.80 -7.06
N ALA A 168 -19.89 -6.58 -7.09
CA ALA A 168 -21.30 -6.32 -6.80
C ALA A 168 -22.22 -7.04 -7.80
N LEU A 169 -21.88 -7.03 -9.09
CA LEU A 169 -22.63 -7.75 -10.11
C LEU A 169 -22.62 -9.27 -9.86
N ALA A 170 -21.46 -9.84 -9.52
CA ALA A 170 -21.35 -11.25 -9.17
C ALA A 170 -22.22 -11.62 -7.96
N VAL A 171 -22.21 -10.78 -6.91
CA VAL A 171 -23.02 -10.99 -5.70
C VAL A 171 -24.52 -10.89 -6.02
N VAL A 172 -24.97 -9.86 -6.71
CA VAL A 172 -26.40 -9.70 -7.06
C VAL A 172 -26.87 -10.83 -7.97
N THR A 173 -26.04 -11.27 -8.91
CA THR A 173 -26.34 -12.42 -9.77
C THR A 173 -26.49 -13.71 -8.96
N ALA A 174 -25.59 -13.96 -8.00
CA ALA A 174 -25.69 -15.12 -7.12
C ALA A 174 -26.94 -15.08 -6.22
N LEU A 175 -27.31 -13.89 -5.73
CA LEU A 175 -28.52 -13.70 -4.93
C LEU A 175 -29.82 -13.83 -5.75
N GLY A 176 -29.75 -13.72 -7.08
CA GLY A 176 -30.90 -13.83 -7.97
C GLY A 176 -31.71 -15.12 -7.77
N TRP A 177 -31.04 -16.26 -7.56
CA TRP A 177 -31.73 -17.52 -7.28
C TRP A 177 -32.49 -17.49 -5.94
N VAL A 178 -31.88 -16.90 -4.90
CA VAL A 178 -32.51 -16.78 -3.57
C VAL A 178 -33.76 -15.92 -3.67
N ILE A 179 -33.68 -14.79 -4.37
CA ILE A 179 -34.79 -13.87 -4.59
C ILE A 179 -35.89 -14.53 -5.41
N ALA A 180 -35.55 -15.22 -6.52
CA ALA A 180 -36.52 -15.96 -7.32
C ALA A 180 -37.27 -17.02 -6.48
N GLY A 181 -36.55 -17.76 -5.63
CA GLY A 181 -37.15 -18.72 -4.71
C GLY A 181 -38.05 -18.09 -3.64
N GLN A 182 -37.80 -16.84 -3.23
CA GLN A 182 -38.69 -16.09 -2.34
C GLN A 182 -39.95 -15.61 -3.08
N VAL A 183 -39.81 -15.09 -4.29
CA VAL A 183 -40.92 -14.64 -5.12
C VAL A 183 -41.91 -15.79 -5.37
N VAL A 184 -41.42 -16.98 -5.70
CA VAL A 184 -42.29 -18.16 -5.91
C VAL A 184 -43.02 -18.60 -4.63
N ARG A 185 -42.40 -18.44 -3.45
CA ARG A 185 -43.00 -18.82 -2.16
C ARG A 185 -44.02 -17.83 -1.62
N LEU A 186 -43.94 -16.55 -2.01
CA LEU A 186 -44.87 -15.53 -1.56
C LEU A 186 -46.26 -15.76 -2.15
N GLU A 187 -47.29 -15.94 -1.33
CA GLU A 187 -48.67 -16.13 -1.80
C GLU A 187 -49.30 -14.83 -2.33
N ARG A 188 -48.80 -13.66 -1.91
CA ARG A 188 -49.36 -12.35 -2.24
C ARG A 188 -48.70 -11.75 -3.47
N SER A 189 -49.45 -11.63 -4.57
CA SER A 189 -48.99 -11.04 -5.84
C SER A 189 -48.39 -9.64 -5.70
N ARG A 190 -48.94 -8.79 -4.83
CA ARG A 190 -48.39 -7.44 -4.56
C ARG A 190 -46.97 -7.50 -4.00
N LEU A 191 -46.68 -8.44 -3.10
CA LEU A 191 -45.34 -8.58 -2.50
C LEU A 191 -44.33 -9.16 -3.50
N GLN A 192 -44.76 -10.10 -4.34
CA GLN A 192 -43.96 -10.64 -5.45
C GLN A 192 -43.52 -9.53 -6.41
N VAL A 193 -44.46 -8.68 -6.84
CA VAL A 193 -44.18 -7.56 -7.74
C VAL A 193 -43.22 -6.58 -7.08
N VAL A 194 -43.42 -6.22 -5.80
CA VAL A 194 -42.52 -5.32 -5.08
C VAL A 194 -41.09 -5.89 -5.00
N MET A 195 -40.93 -7.16 -4.61
CA MET A 195 -39.62 -7.82 -4.56
C MET A 195 -38.92 -7.84 -5.93
N LEU A 196 -39.66 -8.17 -6.99
CA LEU A 196 -39.12 -8.21 -8.35
C LEU A 196 -38.71 -6.81 -8.82
N VAL A 197 -39.54 -5.79 -8.57
CA VAL A 197 -39.23 -4.40 -8.92
C VAL A 197 -37.99 -3.92 -8.20
N ILE A 198 -37.83 -4.22 -6.90
CA ILE A 198 -36.61 -3.87 -6.14
C ILE A 198 -35.38 -4.53 -6.77
N TYR A 199 -35.43 -5.84 -7.03
CA TYR A 199 -34.31 -6.58 -7.62
C TYR A 199 -33.92 -6.05 -9.00
N VAL A 200 -34.90 -5.84 -9.89
CA VAL A 200 -34.67 -5.27 -11.22
C VAL A 200 -34.12 -3.85 -11.13
N SER A 201 -34.61 -3.04 -10.19
CA SER A 201 -34.09 -1.68 -9.97
C SER A 201 -32.62 -1.70 -9.54
N VAL A 202 -32.24 -2.59 -8.61
CA VAL A 202 -30.85 -2.77 -8.18
C VAL A 202 -29.97 -3.20 -9.36
N LEU A 203 -30.43 -4.14 -10.18
CA LEU A 203 -29.71 -4.56 -11.39
C LEU A 203 -29.53 -3.40 -12.36
N VAL A 204 -30.59 -2.65 -12.68
CA VAL A 204 -30.52 -1.50 -13.58
C VAL A 204 -29.54 -0.46 -13.07
N VAL A 205 -29.59 -0.12 -11.78
CA VAL A 205 -28.62 0.80 -11.16
C VAL A 205 -27.20 0.27 -11.34
N LEU A 206 -26.95 -0.99 -10.98
CA LEU A 206 -25.62 -1.60 -11.16
C LEU A 206 -25.16 -1.59 -12.61
N TYR A 207 -26.02 -1.88 -13.59
CA TYR A 207 -25.65 -1.81 -15.01
C TYR A 207 -25.33 -0.38 -15.47
N LEU A 208 -25.89 0.65 -14.82
CA LEU A 208 -25.62 2.06 -15.12
C LEU A 208 -24.43 2.64 -14.36
N VAL A 209 -24.03 2.06 -13.22
CA VAL A 209 -22.88 2.51 -12.40
C VAL A 209 -21.60 2.77 -13.22
N PRO A 210 -21.19 1.92 -14.18
CA PRO A 210 -19.98 2.16 -14.98
C PRO A 210 -19.96 3.50 -15.72
N LEU A 211 -21.12 4.09 -16.03
CA LEU A 211 -21.21 5.41 -16.66
C LEU A 211 -20.79 6.55 -15.73
N PHE A 212 -20.75 6.30 -14.43
CA PHE A 212 -20.42 7.28 -13.38
C PHE A 212 -19.06 7.01 -12.71
N ILE A 213 -18.37 5.93 -13.06
CA ILE A 213 -17.04 5.65 -12.51
C ILE A 213 -16.01 6.53 -13.25
N SER A 214 -15.53 7.56 -12.56
CA SER A 214 -14.39 8.37 -13.02
C SER A 214 -13.09 7.86 -12.41
N SER A 215 -12.09 7.53 -13.23
CA SER A 215 -10.76 7.15 -12.73
C SER A 215 -9.84 8.38 -12.65
N PRO A 216 -9.24 8.68 -11.49
CA PRO A 216 -8.27 9.78 -11.37
C PRO A 216 -6.99 9.49 -12.17
N CYS A 217 -6.74 8.24 -12.56
CA CYS A 217 -5.59 7.85 -13.36
C CYS A 217 -5.77 8.14 -14.86
N ILE A 218 -7.02 8.33 -15.32
CA ILE A 218 -7.35 8.60 -16.72
C ILE A 218 -7.77 10.07 -16.82
N MET A 219 -6.77 10.94 -16.87
CA MET A 219 -6.97 12.38 -17.03
C MET A 219 -6.61 12.81 -18.45
N ASP A 220 -7.38 13.78 -18.97
CA ASP A 220 -7.00 14.48 -20.19
C ASP A 220 -5.64 15.17 -19.98
N ARG A 221 -4.78 15.10 -20.99
CA ARG A 221 -3.45 15.74 -20.94
C ARG A 221 -3.53 17.24 -20.65
N SER A 222 -4.62 17.91 -21.04
CA SER A 222 -4.85 19.33 -20.77
C SER A 222 -5.15 19.64 -19.30
N LYS A 223 -5.58 18.65 -18.52
CA LYS A 223 -5.89 18.79 -17.08
C LYS A 223 -4.73 18.37 -16.17
N LEU A 224 -3.65 17.82 -16.74
CA LEU A 224 -2.47 17.46 -15.96
C LEU A 224 -1.77 18.72 -15.48
N GLY A 225 -1.40 18.73 -14.20
CA GLY A 225 -0.50 19.73 -13.65
C GLY A 225 0.89 19.69 -14.30
N PRO A 226 1.79 20.62 -13.93
CA PRO A 226 3.17 20.56 -14.40
C PRO A 226 3.80 19.22 -14.02
N ARG A 227 4.67 18.70 -14.90
CA ARG A 227 5.40 17.46 -14.64
C ARG A 227 6.13 17.58 -13.29
N PRO A 228 5.98 16.62 -12.37
CA PRO A 228 6.73 16.61 -11.12
C PRO A 228 8.24 16.71 -11.37
N ALA A 229 8.95 17.39 -10.46
CA ALA A 229 10.40 17.43 -10.52
C ALA A 229 10.96 16.01 -10.38
N VAL A 230 11.83 15.61 -11.30
CA VAL A 230 12.47 14.29 -11.26
C VAL A 230 13.93 14.49 -10.89
N ILE A 231 14.38 13.84 -9.82
CA ILE A 231 15.76 13.93 -9.34
C ILE A 231 16.49 12.66 -9.76
N GLY A 232 17.61 12.81 -10.46
CA GLY A 232 18.49 11.71 -10.85
C GLY A 232 19.32 11.27 -9.65
N ARG A 233 18.77 10.39 -8.82
CA ARG A 233 19.45 9.81 -7.66
C ARG A 233 20.71 9.05 -8.08
N ARG A 234 21.89 9.55 -7.74
CA ARG A 234 23.21 9.07 -8.23
C ARG A 234 23.35 9.06 -9.74
N GLY A 235 22.61 9.96 -10.40
CA GLY A 235 22.36 9.93 -11.83
C GLY A 235 21.19 9.00 -12.18
N ALA A 236 21.45 7.98 -13.00
CA ALA A 236 20.48 7.00 -13.47
C ALA A 236 21.03 5.58 -13.21
N PRO A 237 21.03 5.10 -11.96
CA PRO A 237 21.69 3.85 -11.56
C PRO A 237 21.11 2.61 -12.25
N MET A 238 19.87 2.68 -12.74
CA MET A 238 19.27 1.60 -13.54
C MET A 238 19.77 1.56 -14.99
N LEU A 239 20.46 2.60 -15.48
CA LEU A 239 20.93 2.70 -16.87
C LEU A 239 22.46 2.70 -16.98
N ALA A 240 23.16 2.98 -15.89
CA ALA A 240 24.61 3.09 -15.84
C ALA A 240 25.10 3.00 -14.38
N PRO A 241 26.39 2.69 -14.14
CA PRO A 241 26.93 2.52 -12.79
C PRO A 241 26.77 3.79 -11.95
N GLU A 242 26.23 3.66 -10.73
CA GLU A 242 25.97 4.80 -9.84
C GLU A 242 27.19 5.69 -9.62
N HIS A 243 26.97 6.99 -9.42
CA HIS A 243 28.03 7.98 -9.13
C HIS A 243 29.13 8.10 -10.21
N THR A 244 28.85 7.67 -11.45
CA THR A 244 29.74 7.88 -12.61
C THR A 244 29.24 8.99 -13.52
N ILE A 245 30.15 9.59 -14.30
CA ILE A 245 29.77 10.60 -15.32
C ILE A 245 28.78 10.02 -16.34
N MET A 246 28.90 8.73 -16.69
CA MET A 246 27.92 8.08 -17.55
C MET A 246 26.53 8.03 -16.91
N SER A 247 26.42 7.72 -15.62
CA SER A 247 25.14 7.72 -14.91
C SER A 247 24.49 9.10 -14.88
N PHE A 248 25.23 10.15 -14.57
CA PHE A 248 24.71 11.52 -14.64
C PHE A 248 24.33 11.92 -16.07
N SER A 249 25.13 11.54 -17.08
CA SER A 249 24.81 11.79 -18.48
C SER A 249 23.51 11.11 -18.91
N LYS A 250 23.27 9.86 -18.48
CA LYS A 250 22.02 9.14 -18.74
C LYS A 250 20.84 9.80 -18.03
N ALA A 251 21.01 10.29 -16.80
CA ALA A 251 19.97 11.05 -16.10
C ALA A 251 19.59 12.34 -16.85
N LEU A 252 20.59 13.08 -17.34
CA LEU A 252 20.38 14.29 -18.13
C LEU A 252 19.60 14.01 -19.43
N GLN A 253 19.85 12.86 -20.08
CA GLN A 253 19.06 12.41 -21.24
C GLN A 253 17.58 12.19 -20.90
N GLN A 254 17.27 11.83 -19.66
CA GLN A 254 15.89 11.67 -19.15
C GLN A 254 15.24 12.99 -18.69
N LYS A 255 15.92 14.13 -18.90
CA LYS A 255 15.45 15.48 -18.55
C LYS A 255 15.11 15.62 -17.07
N VAL A 256 15.97 15.08 -16.20
CA VAL A 256 15.88 15.30 -14.75
C VAL A 256 16.05 16.78 -14.41
N THR A 257 15.37 17.21 -13.35
CA THR A 257 15.42 18.57 -12.81
C THR A 257 16.73 18.81 -12.05
N ALA A 258 17.16 17.81 -11.28
CA ALA A 258 18.39 17.86 -10.48
C ALA A 258 19.15 16.52 -10.52
N LEU A 259 20.44 16.57 -10.21
CA LEU A 259 21.30 15.41 -10.01
C LEU A 259 21.57 15.27 -8.51
N GLU A 260 21.37 14.07 -7.96
CA GLU A 260 21.72 13.80 -6.56
C GLU A 260 23.01 12.97 -6.47
N ALA A 261 23.85 13.29 -5.48
CA ALA A 261 25.09 12.55 -5.24
C ALA A 261 25.45 12.45 -3.75
N ASP A 262 26.15 11.36 -3.41
CA ASP A 262 26.72 11.12 -2.08
C ASP A 262 28.21 11.48 -2.11
N VAL A 263 28.64 12.44 -1.31
CA VAL A 263 30.03 12.95 -1.32
C VAL A 263 30.77 12.49 -0.07
N THR A 264 32.02 12.08 -0.24
CA THR A 264 32.98 11.87 0.85
C THR A 264 34.33 12.51 0.47
N ILE A 265 35.29 12.53 1.39
CA ILE A 265 36.58 13.19 1.22
C ILE A 265 37.69 12.14 1.24
N SER A 266 38.63 12.21 0.29
CA SER A 266 39.81 11.35 0.23
C SER A 266 40.86 11.74 1.29
N LEU A 267 41.88 10.90 1.44
CA LEU A 267 42.95 11.09 2.43
C LEU A 267 43.71 12.40 2.21
N ASP A 268 43.91 12.76 0.94
CA ASP A 268 44.53 13.99 0.45
C ASP A 268 43.55 15.17 0.29
N GLY A 269 42.29 15.04 0.76
CA GLY A 269 41.34 16.16 0.86
C GLY A 269 40.54 16.46 -0.41
N VAL A 270 40.45 15.52 -1.35
CA VAL A 270 39.65 15.67 -2.59
C VAL A 270 38.24 15.11 -2.37
N PRO A 271 37.18 15.92 -2.55
CA PRO A 271 35.82 15.42 -2.50
C PRO A 271 35.46 14.55 -3.71
N PHE A 272 34.98 13.34 -3.46
CA PHE A 272 34.59 12.36 -4.47
C PHE A 272 33.25 11.70 -4.17
N LEU A 273 32.65 11.07 -5.18
CA LEU A 273 31.30 10.52 -5.09
C LEU A 273 31.33 9.05 -4.69
N MET A 274 30.73 8.73 -3.54
CA MET A 274 30.63 7.37 -3.01
C MET A 274 29.53 7.26 -1.95
N ARG A 275 28.62 6.29 -2.11
CA ARG A 275 27.59 5.96 -1.10
C ARG A 275 28.14 5.04 -0.01
N ASP A 276 29.01 4.12 -0.35
CA ASP A 276 29.37 3.06 0.59
C ASP A 276 30.49 3.55 1.53
N ARG A 277 30.64 2.90 2.69
CA ARG A 277 31.80 3.17 3.55
C ARG A 277 33.08 2.63 2.92
N THR A 278 33.02 1.55 2.14
CA THR A 278 34.19 0.95 1.46
C THR A 278 34.03 1.03 -0.06
N LEU A 279 35.13 0.81 -0.79
CA LEU A 279 35.14 0.85 -2.26
C LEU A 279 34.75 -0.49 -2.90
N ARG A 280 34.48 -1.53 -2.09
CA ARG A 280 34.40 -2.94 -2.52
C ARG A 280 33.25 -3.26 -3.47
N ARG A 281 32.06 -2.69 -3.25
CA ARG A 281 30.87 -3.05 -4.04
C ARG A 281 30.93 -2.47 -5.46
N THR A 282 31.34 -1.22 -5.58
CA THR A 282 31.20 -0.44 -6.82
C THR A 282 32.51 -0.23 -7.55
N THR A 283 33.60 -0.87 -7.12
CA THR A 283 34.91 -0.77 -7.78
C THR A 283 35.66 -2.10 -7.80
N ASN A 284 36.85 -2.11 -8.41
CA ASN A 284 37.79 -3.23 -8.42
C ASN A 284 38.91 -3.11 -7.35
N VAL A 285 38.61 -2.49 -6.20
CA VAL A 285 39.59 -2.29 -5.11
C VAL A 285 40.18 -3.61 -4.58
N ASP A 286 39.40 -4.69 -4.63
CA ASP A 286 39.82 -6.04 -4.27
C ASP A 286 40.99 -6.55 -5.12
N LYS A 287 41.08 -6.08 -6.38
CA LYS A 287 42.15 -6.47 -7.31
C LYS A 287 43.38 -5.57 -7.19
N LEU A 288 43.18 -4.25 -7.06
CA LEU A 288 44.29 -3.29 -7.03
C LEU A 288 44.89 -3.09 -5.62
N PHE A 289 44.07 -3.20 -4.57
CA PHE A 289 44.46 -2.97 -3.18
C PHE A 289 43.83 -4.03 -2.24
N PRO A 290 44.14 -5.33 -2.44
CA PRO A 290 43.49 -6.42 -1.71
C PRO A 290 43.59 -6.29 -0.20
N SER A 291 44.74 -5.84 0.31
CA SER A 291 44.99 -5.66 1.75
C SER A 291 44.19 -4.52 2.39
N ARG A 292 43.60 -3.62 1.59
CA ARG A 292 42.84 -2.43 2.05
C ARG A 292 41.39 -2.44 1.59
N GLN A 293 40.88 -3.51 0.99
CA GLN A 293 39.55 -3.55 0.37
C GLN A 293 38.39 -3.21 1.35
N ASP A 294 38.58 -3.47 2.64
CA ASP A 294 37.61 -3.22 3.71
C ASP A 294 37.88 -1.91 4.47
N HIS A 295 38.91 -1.16 4.09
CA HIS A 295 39.17 0.16 4.66
C HIS A 295 38.08 1.15 4.23
N ASP A 296 37.82 2.14 5.09
CA ASP A 296 36.93 3.24 4.74
C ASP A 296 37.48 3.96 3.48
N ALA A 297 36.58 4.26 2.54
CA ALA A 297 36.90 4.87 1.26
C ALA A 297 37.63 6.21 1.42
N SER A 298 37.43 6.92 2.54
CA SER A 298 38.15 8.16 2.85
C SER A 298 39.65 7.95 3.08
N PHE A 299 40.11 6.76 3.50
CA PHE A 299 41.54 6.50 3.74
C PHE A 299 42.36 6.21 2.47
N PHE A 300 41.77 6.35 1.28
CA PHE A 300 42.48 6.26 0.01
C PHE A 300 42.81 7.66 -0.51
N ASN A 301 43.97 7.81 -1.16
CA ASN A 301 44.30 9.04 -1.88
C ASN A 301 43.49 9.15 -3.17
N TRP A 302 43.26 10.38 -3.66
CA TRP A 302 42.50 10.59 -4.90
C TRP A 302 43.13 9.90 -6.12
N THR A 303 44.46 9.84 -6.20
CA THR A 303 45.17 9.13 -7.27
C THR A 303 44.88 7.63 -7.28
N GLU A 304 44.74 7.02 -6.10
CA GLU A 304 44.35 5.62 -5.93
C GLU A 304 42.87 5.43 -6.28
N ILE A 305 42.00 6.31 -5.80
CA ILE A 305 40.55 6.25 -6.09
C ILE A 305 40.29 6.38 -7.59
N ARG A 306 41.01 7.29 -8.27
CA ARG A 306 40.85 7.55 -9.71
C ARG A 306 41.36 6.41 -10.60
N SER A 307 42.28 5.57 -10.10
CA SER A 307 42.77 4.41 -10.85
C SER A 307 41.80 3.22 -10.80
N LEU A 308 40.82 3.26 -9.89
CA LEU A 308 39.80 2.23 -9.78
C LEU A 308 38.79 2.30 -10.92
N ASN A 309 38.41 1.12 -11.40
CA ASN A 309 37.31 0.95 -12.32
C ASN A 309 36.00 0.94 -11.54
N ALA A 310 35.08 1.86 -11.88
CA ALA A 310 33.80 2.03 -11.20
C ALA A 310 32.60 1.52 -12.02
N GLY A 311 32.83 0.72 -13.07
CA GLY A 311 31.77 0.33 -14.00
C GLY A 311 31.69 -1.16 -14.36
N LEU A 312 32.78 -1.92 -14.28
CA LEU A 312 32.76 -3.35 -14.58
C LEU A 312 31.84 -4.16 -13.65
N TRP A 313 31.73 -3.75 -12.38
CA TRP A 313 30.82 -4.39 -11.41
C TRP A 313 29.37 -4.36 -11.92
N PHE A 314 28.95 -3.27 -12.56
CA PHE A 314 27.60 -3.11 -13.08
C PHE A 314 27.28 -4.11 -14.19
N LEU A 315 28.26 -4.38 -15.07
CA LEU A 315 28.11 -5.36 -16.15
C LEU A 315 28.14 -6.80 -15.64
N ARG A 316 28.96 -7.06 -14.61
CA ARG A 316 29.13 -8.40 -14.01
C ARG A 316 27.92 -8.79 -13.17
N ASP A 317 27.48 -7.88 -12.30
CA ASP A 317 26.47 -8.17 -11.28
C ASP A 317 25.04 -7.90 -11.78
N ASP A 318 24.90 -7.10 -12.86
CA ASP A 318 23.63 -6.68 -13.47
C ASP A 318 22.52 -6.41 -12.44
N PRO A 319 22.74 -5.44 -11.51
CA PRO A 319 21.91 -5.28 -10.31
C PRO A 319 20.44 -4.94 -10.60
N TYR A 320 20.11 -4.57 -11.84
CA TYR A 320 18.78 -4.18 -12.27
C TYR A 320 18.26 -4.98 -13.49
N TRP A 321 18.95 -6.05 -13.91
CA TRP A 321 18.61 -6.84 -15.11
C TRP A 321 18.48 -6.02 -16.40
N THR A 322 19.31 -4.98 -16.51
CA THR A 322 19.25 -4.00 -17.62
C THR A 322 20.38 -4.16 -18.61
N VAL A 323 21.45 -4.90 -18.26
CA VAL A 323 22.63 -5.05 -19.11
C VAL A 323 22.26 -5.64 -20.48
N GLN A 324 21.31 -6.59 -20.53
CA GLN A 324 20.82 -7.17 -21.79
C GLN A 324 20.27 -6.15 -22.80
N TYR A 325 19.73 -5.02 -22.34
CA TYR A 325 19.19 -3.96 -23.21
C TYR A 325 20.23 -2.90 -23.59
N MET A 326 21.46 -3.00 -23.07
CA MET A 326 22.53 -2.06 -23.39
C MET A 326 23.15 -2.37 -24.75
N SER A 327 23.30 -1.31 -25.56
CA SER A 327 24.11 -1.37 -26.79
C SER A 327 25.57 -1.72 -26.49
N GLU A 328 26.27 -2.31 -27.45
CA GLU A 328 27.69 -2.65 -27.32
C GLU A 328 28.55 -1.41 -27.00
N LYS A 329 28.23 -0.27 -27.64
CA LYS A 329 28.88 1.02 -27.35
C LYS A 329 28.68 1.44 -25.89
N ASP A 330 27.48 1.29 -25.36
CA ASP A 330 27.21 1.62 -23.95
C ASP A 330 27.90 0.64 -23.00
N ARG A 331 27.97 -0.66 -23.33
CA ARG A 331 28.74 -1.64 -22.54
C ARG A 331 30.23 -1.26 -22.48
N ASN A 332 30.83 -0.88 -23.60
CA ASN A 332 32.23 -0.44 -23.64
C ASN A 332 32.46 0.85 -22.84
N ARG A 333 31.52 1.79 -22.88
CA ARG A 333 31.58 3.01 -22.05
C ARG A 333 31.42 2.71 -20.56
N THR A 334 30.50 1.81 -20.22
CA THR A 334 30.28 1.33 -18.85
C THR A 334 31.55 0.68 -18.30
N ALA A 335 32.18 -0.20 -19.08
CA ALA A 335 33.40 -0.89 -18.68
C ALA A 335 34.57 0.07 -18.42
N ASN A 336 34.54 1.30 -18.96
CA ASN A 336 35.61 2.30 -18.84
C ASN A 336 35.24 3.48 -17.92
N GLN A 337 34.32 3.30 -16.96
CA GLN A 337 34.03 4.32 -15.95
C GLN A 337 35.02 4.29 -14.78
N THR A 338 35.31 5.46 -14.23
CA THR A 338 36.07 5.67 -12.99
C THR A 338 35.21 6.35 -11.93
N VAL A 339 35.67 6.37 -10.68
CA VAL A 339 35.02 7.14 -9.62
C VAL A 339 35.00 8.62 -9.98
N CYS A 340 33.85 9.27 -9.82
CA CYS A 340 33.66 10.68 -10.17
C CYS A 340 34.04 11.59 -8.98
N SER A 341 34.69 12.71 -9.26
CA SER A 341 34.92 13.77 -8.28
C SER A 341 33.71 14.70 -8.16
N LEU A 342 33.56 15.37 -7.02
CA LEU A 342 32.56 16.43 -6.88
C LEU A 342 32.77 17.53 -7.94
N ALA A 343 34.03 17.87 -8.22
CA ALA A 343 34.37 18.88 -9.22
C ALA A 343 33.86 18.51 -10.63
N GLU A 344 33.93 17.23 -11.02
CA GLU A 344 33.43 16.77 -12.32
C GLU A 344 31.90 16.83 -12.40
N LEU A 345 31.19 16.43 -11.34
CA LEU A 345 29.74 16.57 -11.24
C LEU A 345 29.30 18.03 -11.35
N LEU A 346 29.91 18.93 -10.57
CA LEU A 346 29.58 20.36 -10.58
C LEU A 346 29.84 21.00 -11.95
N ARG A 347 30.93 20.63 -12.63
CA ARG A 347 31.18 21.08 -14.01
C ARG A 347 30.13 20.58 -14.98
N LEU A 348 29.69 19.33 -14.87
CA LEU A 348 28.64 18.76 -15.70
C LEU A 348 27.30 19.47 -15.46
N ALA A 349 26.95 19.71 -14.20
CA ALA A 349 25.73 20.40 -13.80
C ALA A 349 25.71 21.86 -14.29
N ALA A 350 26.82 22.60 -14.09
CA ALA A 350 26.95 23.97 -14.58
C ALA A 350 26.82 24.06 -16.11
N ARG A 351 27.43 23.12 -16.85
CA ARG A 351 27.32 23.07 -18.32
C ARG A 351 25.91 22.77 -18.82
N THR A 352 25.12 22.03 -18.04
CA THR A 352 23.77 21.60 -18.42
C THR A 352 22.66 22.39 -17.74
N ASN A 353 23.04 23.41 -16.96
CA ASN A 353 22.14 24.25 -16.19
C ASN A 353 21.18 23.44 -15.30
N ARG A 354 21.72 22.47 -14.56
CA ARG A 354 20.94 21.61 -13.64
C ARG A 354 21.37 21.80 -12.20
N SER A 355 20.40 21.67 -11.30
CA SER A 355 20.66 21.70 -9.87
C SER A 355 21.37 20.42 -9.42
N VAL A 356 22.20 20.55 -8.38
CA VAL A 356 22.87 19.45 -7.71
C VAL A 356 22.38 19.39 -6.28
N ILE A 357 21.85 18.24 -5.90
CA ILE A 357 21.54 17.90 -4.53
C ILE A 357 22.69 17.00 -4.07
N PHE A 358 23.28 17.27 -2.91
CA PHE A 358 24.33 16.37 -2.42
C PHE A 358 24.26 16.18 -0.92
N SER A 359 24.58 14.97 -0.50
CA SER A 359 24.88 14.64 0.88
C SER A 359 26.39 14.67 1.07
N LEU A 360 26.86 15.07 2.24
CA LEU A 360 28.28 15.08 2.56
C LEU A 360 28.53 14.24 3.81
N ARG A 361 29.32 13.18 3.67
CA ARG A 361 29.67 12.28 4.76
C ARG A 361 30.90 12.79 5.50
N ARG A 362 30.82 12.82 6.83
CA ARG A 362 31.98 13.07 7.68
C ARG A 362 32.89 11.83 7.73
N PRO A 363 34.20 11.95 7.43
CA PRO A 363 35.15 10.85 7.58
C PRO A 363 35.28 10.36 9.04
N PRO A 364 35.85 9.17 9.31
CA PRO A 364 36.08 8.68 10.68
C PRO A 364 36.96 9.62 11.53
N PRO A 365 36.86 9.60 12.88
CA PRO A 365 37.63 10.49 13.77
C PRO A 365 39.15 10.44 13.58
N GLN A 366 39.69 9.29 13.16
CA GLN A 366 41.12 9.09 12.92
C GLN A 366 41.60 9.71 11.60
N HIS A 367 40.69 10.16 10.75
CA HIS A 367 41.03 10.71 9.44
C HIS A 367 41.63 12.13 9.57
N PRO A 368 42.75 12.45 8.89
CA PRO A 368 43.40 13.77 9.02
C PRO A 368 42.51 14.94 8.58
N ARG A 369 41.53 14.69 7.71
CA ARG A 369 40.54 15.68 7.25
C ARG A 369 39.22 15.67 8.03
N HIS A 370 39.12 14.95 9.16
CA HIS A 370 37.87 14.81 9.92
C HIS A 370 37.22 16.15 10.31
N GLN A 371 38.03 17.16 10.63
CA GLN A 371 37.55 18.51 10.97
C GLN A 371 37.43 19.45 9.75
N LEU A 372 38.02 19.09 8.62
CA LEU A 372 38.15 19.95 7.43
C LEU A 372 37.24 19.55 6.28
N TRP A 373 36.53 18.43 6.40
CA TRP A 373 35.67 17.86 5.35
C TRP A 373 34.68 18.84 4.71
N VAL A 374 34.03 19.70 5.52
CA VAL A 374 33.13 20.76 5.00
C VAL A 374 33.92 21.81 4.23
N SER A 375 35.05 22.27 4.79
CA SER A 375 35.90 23.28 4.13
C SER A 375 36.43 22.78 2.78
N ASP A 376 36.78 21.49 2.69
CA ASP A 376 37.28 20.88 1.46
C ASP A 376 36.20 20.79 0.38
N ALA A 377 34.98 20.37 0.75
CA ALA A 377 33.84 20.40 -0.16
C ALA A 377 33.51 21.84 -0.61
N LEU A 378 33.46 22.79 0.32
CA LEU A 378 33.16 24.20 0.02
C LEU A 378 34.18 24.83 -0.91
N LYS A 379 35.48 24.54 -0.74
CA LYS A 379 36.53 25.03 -1.66
C LYS A 379 36.31 24.56 -3.10
N VAL A 380 35.86 23.32 -3.29
CA VAL A 380 35.56 22.79 -4.63
C VAL A 380 34.30 23.46 -5.18
N ILE A 381 33.28 23.66 -4.36
CA ILE A 381 32.04 24.36 -4.75
C ILE A 381 32.33 25.80 -5.16
N GLN A 382 33.07 26.57 -4.35
CA GLN A 382 33.41 27.96 -4.62
C GLN A 382 34.27 28.14 -5.88
N ARG A 383 35.10 27.14 -6.22
CA ARG A 383 35.89 27.13 -7.45
C ARG A 383 35.10 26.68 -8.67
N SER A 384 33.89 26.14 -8.48
CA SER A 384 33.02 25.73 -9.56
C SER A 384 32.20 26.90 -10.09
N SER A 385 31.75 26.81 -11.35
CA SER A 385 30.92 27.85 -11.98
C SER A 385 29.43 27.67 -11.73
N ILE A 386 29.04 26.83 -10.75
CA ILE A 386 27.63 26.57 -10.45
C ILE A 386 27.07 27.71 -9.59
N GLN A 387 25.80 28.07 -9.82
CA GLN A 387 25.16 29.12 -9.03
C GLN A 387 24.77 28.57 -7.65
N PRO A 388 24.88 29.37 -6.56
CA PRO A 388 24.49 28.92 -5.23
C PRO A 388 23.05 28.40 -5.13
N GLU A 389 22.12 28.99 -5.88
CA GLU A 389 20.70 28.60 -5.94
C GLU A 389 20.48 27.20 -6.56
N GLN A 390 21.45 26.71 -7.31
CA GLN A 390 21.42 25.40 -7.94
C GLN A 390 21.98 24.30 -7.03
N LEU A 391 22.47 24.63 -5.84
CA LEU A 391 23.03 23.68 -4.89
C LEU A 391 22.09 23.52 -3.69
N LEU A 392 21.73 22.27 -3.43
CA LEU A 392 20.97 21.89 -2.23
C LEU A 392 21.78 20.88 -1.45
N TYR A 393 21.85 21.09 -0.13
CA TYR A 393 22.49 20.17 0.80
C TYR A 393 21.44 19.31 1.48
N GLU A 394 21.61 17.99 1.43
CA GLU A 394 20.75 17.02 2.09
C GLU A 394 21.41 16.55 3.40
N ALA A 395 20.78 16.87 4.53
CA ALA A 395 21.25 16.47 5.85
C ALA A 395 20.87 15.00 6.11
N ASN A 396 21.67 14.06 5.58
CA ASN A 396 21.52 12.64 5.88
C ASN A 396 22.46 12.22 7.02
N ASN A 397 21.89 11.68 8.09
CA ASN A 397 22.64 11.02 9.17
C ASN A 397 23.06 9.60 8.68
N PHE A 398 24.31 9.45 8.21
CA PHE A 398 24.91 8.16 7.77
C PHE A 398 25.78 7.49 8.83
#